data_AF-Q0G4R2-F1
#
_entry.id   AF-Q0G4R2-F1
#
_cell.length_a   1.000
_cell.length_b   1.000
_cell.length_c   1.000
_cell.angle_alpha   90.00
_cell.angle_beta   90.00
_cell.angle_gamma   90.00
#
_symmetry.space_group_name_H-M   'P 1'
#
loop_
_entity.id
_entity.type
_entity.pdbx_description
1 polymer ?
#
loop_
_entity_poly.entity_id
_entity_poly.type
_entity_poly.pdbx_seq_one_letter_code
_entity_poly.pdbx_strand_id
1 'polypeptide(L)' 'MSTSAFDQGKLAYKANLPMSACEYPRGSKNRTEWMAGWTQLRRNDEGKIHPEPQAGMMTDLVRSTTRAPTHPRQG' A
#
# COMPACT_ATOMS: atom_id res chain seq x y z
N MET A 1 -24.02 0.67 23.17
CA MET A 1 -22.59 1.05 23.13
C MET A 1 -22.46 2.19 22.14
N SER A 2 -22.07 3.38 22.58
CA SER A 2 -21.84 4.52 21.68
C SER A 2 -20.58 4.24 20.87
N THR A 3 -20.72 4.04 19.56
CA THR A 3 -19.58 3.88 18.65
C THR A 3 -18.75 5.16 18.69
N SER A 4 -17.48 5.06 19.10
CA SER A 4 -16.56 6.20 19.15
C SER A 4 -16.47 6.88 17.79
N ALA A 5 -16.22 8.19 17.76
CA ALA A 5 -16.11 8.95 16.51
C ALA A 5 -15.07 8.33 15.55
N PHE A 6 -13.99 7.78 16.10
CA PHE A 6 -12.99 7.00 15.38
C PHE A 6 -13.56 5.76 14.68
N ASP A 7 -14.34 4.94 15.39
CA ASP A 7 -14.98 3.75 14.81
C ASP A 7 -16.06 4.12 13.79
N GLN A 8 -16.76 5.25 13.98
CA GLN A 8 -17.68 5.79 12.99
C GLN A 8 -16.95 6.19 11.69
N GLY A 9 -15.75 6.78 11.79
CA GLY A 9 -14.92 7.11 10.64
C GLY A 9 -14.50 5.88 9.84
N LYS A 10 -14.16 4.80 10.54
CA LYS A 10 -13.86 3.49 9.92
C LYS A 10 -15.10 2.92 9.22
N LEU A 11 -16.26 2.99 9.86
CA LEU A 11 -17.51 2.50 9.29
C LEU A 11 -17.88 3.29 8.01
N ALA A 12 -17.68 4.60 8.02
CA ALA A 12 -17.94 5.46 6.88
C ALA A 12 -17.07 5.09 5.66
N TYR A 13 -15.78 4.78 5.86
CA TYR A 13 -14.93 4.28 4.77
C TYR A 13 -15.46 2.97 4.19
N LYS A 14 -15.83 2.01 5.05
CA LYS A 14 -16.43 0.73 4.61
C LYS A 14 -17.75 0.92 3.85
N ALA A 15 -18.52 1.94 4.22
CA ALA A 15 -19.75 2.33 3.54
C ALA A 15 -19.52 3.17 2.26
N ASN A 16 -18.27 3.34 1.81
CA ASN A 16 -17.90 4.17 0.65
C ASN A 16 -18.31 5.65 0.78
N LEU A 17 -18.38 6.18 2.00
CA LEU A 17 -18.69 7.58 2.24
C LEU A 17 -17.43 8.46 2.13
N PRO A 18 -17.52 9.64 1.49
CA PRO A 18 -16.40 10.58 1.41
C PRO A 18 -16.12 11.24 2.76
N MET A 19 -14.90 11.75 2.97
CA MET A 19 -14.56 12.50 4.20
C MET A 19 -15.48 13.70 4.47
N SER A 20 -16.06 14.29 3.43
CA SER A 20 -17.02 15.40 3.55
C SER A 20 -18.35 14.99 4.21
N ALA A 21 -18.65 13.69 4.31
CA ALA A 21 -19.84 13.19 5.01
C ALA A 21 -19.71 13.26 6.54
N CYS A 22 -18.57 13.72 7.07
CA CYS A 22 -18.39 13.93 8.50
C CYS A 22 -19.30 15.05 9.02
N GLU A 23 -20.30 14.69 9.83
CA GLU A 23 -21.27 15.63 10.42
C GLU A 23 -20.70 16.40 11.64
N TYR A 24 -19.51 16.02 12.12
CA TYR A 24 -18.91 16.69 13.27
C TYR A 24 -18.43 18.12 12.92
N PRO A 25 -18.60 19.09 13.83
CA PRO A 25 -18.18 20.47 13.60
C PRO A 25 -16.68 20.58 13.32
N ARG A 26 -16.30 21.54 12.46
CA ARG A 26 -14.88 21.82 12.18
C ARG A 26 -14.19 22.28 13.47
N GLY A 27 -13.10 21.63 13.85
CA GLY A 27 -12.35 21.92 15.08
C GLY A 27 -12.73 21.06 16.29
N SER A 28 -13.79 20.26 16.21
CA SER A 28 -14.14 19.32 17.29
C SER A 28 -13.17 18.13 17.32
N LYS A 29 -12.83 17.67 18.54
CA LYS A 29 -12.02 16.44 18.75
C LYS A 29 -12.62 15.25 18.01
N ASN A 30 -13.94 15.09 18.06
CA ASN A 30 -14.66 14.02 17.38
C ASN A 30 -14.42 14.02 15.85
N ARG A 31 -14.32 15.21 15.23
CA ARG A 31 -14.02 15.32 13.80
C ARG A 31 -12.62 14.81 13.50
N THR A 32 -11.65 15.20 14.33
CA THR A 32 -10.26 14.73 14.22
C THR A 32 -10.18 13.21 14.36
N GLU A 33 -10.86 12.65 15.36
CA GLU A 33 -10.91 11.20 15.58
C GLU A 33 -11.61 10.45 14.43
N TRP A 34 -12.73 10.97 13.94
CA TRP A 34 -13.44 10.40 12.79
C TRP A 34 -12.56 10.40 11.52
N MET A 35 -11.89 11.51 11.23
CA MET A 35 -10.98 11.61 10.09
C MET A 35 -9.78 10.68 10.23
N ALA A 36 -9.25 10.49 11.44
CA ALA A 36 -8.17 9.55 11.72
C ALA A 36 -8.59 8.10 11.42
N GLY A 37 -9.78 7.69 11.88
CA GLY A 37 -10.32 6.36 11.64
C GLY A 37 -10.56 6.07 10.15
N TRP A 38 -11.16 7.03 9.42
CA TRP A 38 -11.38 6.93 7.98
C TRP A 38 -10.06 6.78 7.21
N THR A 39 -9.06 7.62 7.52
CA THR A 39 -7.75 7.62 6.87
C THR A 39 -6.97 6.34 7.14
N GLN A 40 -7.09 5.77 8.35
CA GLN A 40 -6.40 4.54 8.70
C GLN A 40 -6.88 3.35 7.85
N LEU A 41 -8.19 3.20 7.65
CA LEU A 41 -8.70 2.12 6.79
C LEU A 41 -8.30 2.33 5.33
N ARG A 42 -8.38 3.57 4.84
CA ARG A 42 -7.90 3.89 3.49
C ARG A 42 -6.46 3.45 3.27
N ARG A 43 -5.55 3.82 4.17
CA ARG A 43 -4.13 3.43 4.07
C ARG A 43 -3.92 1.92 4.14
N ASN A 44 -4.70 1.25 4.98
CA ASN A 44 -4.64 -0.21 5.10
C ASN A 44 -5.15 -0.92 3.83
N ASP A 45 -6.08 -0.31 3.11
CA ASP A 45 -6.59 -0.80 1.83
C ASP A 45 -5.57 -0.55 0.70
N GLU A 46 -4.98 0.66 0.65
CA GLU A 46 -3.88 1.00 -0.28
C GLU A 46 -2.67 0.07 -0.09
N GLY A 47 -2.33 -0.27 1.17
CA GLY A 47 -1.26 -1.21 1.49
C GLY A 47 -1.53 -2.66 1.08
N LYS A 48 -2.78 -3.05 0.79
CA LYS A 48 -3.10 -4.37 0.23
C LYS A 48 -2.99 -4.43 -1.29
N ILE A 49 -3.04 -3.28 -1.97
CA ILE A 49 -2.96 -3.20 -3.43
C ILE A 49 -1.51 -3.08 -3.92
N HIS A 50 -0.56 -2.82 -3.03
CA HIS A 50 0.86 -3.08 -3.28
C HIS A 50 1.24 -4.44 -2.69
N PRO A 51 1.23 -5.54 -3.48
CA PRO A 51 2.24 -6.56 -3.24
C PRO A 51 3.58 -5.84 -3.42
N GLU A 52 4.37 -5.79 -2.35
CA GLU A 52 5.80 -5.54 -2.44
C GLU A 52 6.32 -6.27 -3.70
N PRO A 53 6.83 -5.57 -4.73
CA PRO A 53 7.60 -6.26 -5.74
C PRO A 53 8.82 -6.77 -4.98
N GLN A 54 8.84 -8.09 -4.81
CA GLN A 54 9.92 -8.89 -4.26
C GLN A 54 11.24 -8.13 -4.33
N ALA A 55 11.83 -7.91 -3.14
CA ALA A 55 13.23 -7.59 -2.97
C ALA A 55 14.05 -8.14 -4.14
N GLY A 56 14.64 -7.22 -4.89
CA GLY A 56 15.24 -7.49 -6.20
C GLY A 56 16.11 -8.74 -6.20
N MET A 57 15.66 -9.72 -6.97
CA MET A 57 16.45 -10.78 -7.60
C MET A 57 17.61 -10.18 -8.43
N MET A 58 18.67 -9.75 -7.74
CA MET A 58 20.04 -9.76 -8.28
C MET A 58 20.63 -11.03 -7.65
N THR A 59 20.80 -12.15 -8.35
CA THR A 59 21.81 -12.35 -9.39
C THR A 59 21.56 -13.70 -10.08
N ASP A 60 21.07 -13.71 -11.31
CA ASP A 60 21.42 -14.80 -12.23
C ASP A 60 21.49 -14.24 -13.65
N LEU A 61 22.65 -13.65 -13.95
CA LEU A 61 23.07 -13.40 -15.32
C LEU A 61 24.44 -14.07 -15.55
N VAL A 62 24.56 -15.33 -15.14
CA VAL A 62 25.58 -16.27 -15.64
C VAL A 62 24.85 -17.37 -16.39
N ARG A 63 24.18 -17.00 -17.49
CA ARG A 63 23.81 -17.99 -18.49
C ARG A 63 23.74 -17.42 -19.90
N SER A 64 24.86 -16.88 -20.34
CA SER A 64 25.11 -16.71 -21.77
C SER A 64 25.97 -17.87 -22.28
N THR A 65 25.25 -18.87 -22.79
CA THR A 65 25.57 -19.57 -24.04
C THR A 65 26.79 -20.50 -24.04
N THR A 66 26.53 -21.77 -23.73
CA THR A 66 27.31 -22.90 -24.25
C THR A 66 27.20 -22.95 -25.78
N ARG A 67 28.34 -22.79 -26.47
CA ARG A 67 28.77 -23.66 -27.58
C ARG A 67 30.24 -23.41 -27.94
N ALA A 68 31.04 -24.44 -27.70
CA ALA A 68 32.47 -24.59 -27.98
C ALA A 68 32.77 -24.75 -29.50
N PRO A 69 33.93 -25.25 -29.94
CA PRO A 69 35.35 -24.95 -29.64
C PRO A 69 36.15 -24.67 -30.94
N THR A 70 37.20 -23.83 -30.95
CA THR A 70 38.43 -24.04 -31.75
C THR A 70 39.48 -22.95 -31.50
N HIS A 71 40.68 -23.36 -31.04
CA HIS A 71 41.95 -22.69 -31.36
C HIS A 71 42.19 -22.81 -32.89
N PRO A 72 42.99 -21.95 -33.59
CA PRO A 72 44.33 -21.55 -33.14
C PRO A 72 44.92 -20.19 -33.64
N ARG A 73 46.11 -19.86 -33.10
CA ARG A 73 47.31 -19.30 -33.75
C ARG A 73 47.45 -17.78 -34.09
N GLN A 74 48.45 -17.20 -33.41
CA GLN A 74 49.50 -16.23 -33.83
C GLN A 74 49.20 -14.77 -34.19
N GLY A 75 49.98 -13.92 -33.52
CA GLY A 75 50.52 -12.62 -33.95
C GLY A 75 51.75 -12.34 -33.09
#